data_AF-A0A819LYK9-F1
#
_entry.id   AF-A0A819LYK9-F1
#
_cell.length_a   1.000
_cell.length_b   1.000
_cell.length_c   1.000
_cell.angle_alpha   90.00
_cell.angle_beta   90.00
_cell.angle_gamma   90.00
#
_symmetry.space_group_name_H-M   'P 1'
#
loop_
_entity.id
_entity.type
_entity.pdbx_description
1 polymer ?
#
loop_
_entity_poly.entity_id
_entity_poly.type
_entity_poly.pdbx_seq_one_letter_code
_entity_poly.pdbx_strand_id
1 'polypeptide(L)'
;MPCYDDDRPTQQEELLIRKLLDNVEQHERIQVLTELKNLIIGSRRCKLAFYHAGILEILNNLLKEYSCLINIDILVEILDCISSFAKVNNKNLLNHLIELGFIEQILSLLTIQIDSNHFYESCLRCLRSFFLSKIFSNPYLTLTPFILLNDDNKHDAITVLSQTESSLSNDKYLPVDILFENSQNLDIFPRLLSISKSTQISIIEILCCACVNNERQNQIVEKDFIQSVMHLLVENILYHDKINLVRYATGKVIV
;
A
#
# COMPACT_ATOMS: atom_id res chain seq x y z
N MET A 1 15.97 18.49 15.45
CA MET A 1 16.81 17.84 14.43
C MET A 1 17.31 18.94 13.50
N PRO A 2 18.60 19.01 13.12
CA PRO A 2 19.07 20.09 12.26
C PRO A 2 18.48 19.88 10.86
N CYS A 3 17.69 20.86 10.41
CA CYS A 3 17.26 20.99 9.02
C CYS A 3 18.50 21.36 8.21
N TYR A 4 18.96 20.49 7.32
CA TYR A 4 20.02 20.84 6.38
C TYR A 4 19.40 21.80 5.35
N ASP A 5 20.14 22.82 4.91
CA ASP A 5 19.60 23.82 3.97
C ASP A 5 19.07 23.19 2.66
N ASP A 6 19.54 21.97 2.32
CA ASP A 6 19.10 21.18 1.16
C ASP A 6 17.69 20.57 1.30
N ASP A 7 17.16 20.47 2.52
CA ASP A 7 15.81 19.95 2.82
C ASP A 7 14.76 21.08 2.88
N ARG A 8 15.11 22.31 2.47
CA ARG A 8 14.12 23.38 2.33
C ARG A 8 13.36 23.27 1.00
N PRO A 9 12.07 23.65 0.97
CA PRO A 9 11.31 23.77 -0.27
C PRO A 9 11.98 24.76 -1.23
N THR A 10 12.02 24.40 -2.51
CA THR A 10 12.31 25.32 -3.61
C THR A 10 11.09 26.19 -3.91
N GLN A 11 11.28 27.28 -4.67
CA GLN A 11 10.16 28.14 -5.10
C GLN A 11 9.06 27.37 -5.84
N GLN A 12 9.42 26.35 -6.63
CA GLN A 12 8.45 25.49 -7.31
C GLN A 12 7.65 24.65 -6.32
N GLU A 13 8.31 24.06 -5.31
CA GLU A 13 7.65 23.25 -4.29
C GLU A 13 6.73 24.10 -3.42
N GLU A 14 7.15 25.31 -3.04
CA GLU A 14 6.27 26.28 -2.34
C GLU A 14 5.06 26.68 -3.18
N LEU A 15 5.24 26.87 -4.49
CA LEU A 15 4.14 27.21 -5.39
C LEU A 15 3.09 26.09 -5.45
N LEU A 16 3.51 24.82 -5.52
CA LEU A 16 2.60 23.69 -5.50
C LEU A 16 1.79 23.62 -4.19
N ILE A 17 2.45 23.86 -3.06
CA ILE A 17 1.77 23.92 -1.75
C ILE A 17 0.71 25.02 -1.72
N ARG A 18 1.06 26.23 -2.18
CA ARG A 18 0.11 27.35 -2.24
C ARG A 18 -1.10 27.02 -3.11
N LYS A 19 -0.89 26.46 -4.30
CA LYS A 19 -1.98 26.05 -5.19
C LYS A 19 -2.90 24.99 -4.58
N LEU A 20 -2.40 24.09 -3.73
CA LEU A 20 -3.24 23.13 -3.02
C LEU A 20 -4.08 23.76 -1.91
N LEU A 21 -3.59 24.85 -1.30
CA LEU A 21 -4.33 25.62 -0.30
C LEU A 21 -5.37 26.56 -0.93
N ASP A 22 -5.12 27.00 -2.16
CA ASP A 22 -6.02 27.86 -2.90
C ASP A 22 -7.28 27.09 -3.38
N ASN A 23 -8.38 27.83 -3.53
CA ASN A 23 -9.62 27.32 -4.15
C ASN A 23 -9.45 27.27 -5.68
N VAL A 24 -8.60 26.35 -6.13
CA VAL A 24 -8.40 26.03 -7.55
C VAL A 24 -9.48 25.10 -8.08
N GLU A 25 -9.72 25.15 -9.39
CA GLU A 25 -10.63 24.21 -10.05
C GLU A 25 -10.14 22.76 -9.94
N GLN A 26 -11.07 21.79 -10.00
CA GLN A 26 -10.74 20.36 -9.84
C GLN A 26 -9.65 19.88 -10.80
N HIS A 27 -9.69 20.32 -12.06
CA HIS A 27 -8.69 19.92 -13.05
C HIS A 27 -7.29 20.44 -12.70
N GLU A 28 -7.18 21.70 -12.25
CA GLU A 28 -5.92 22.26 -11.79
C GLU A 28 -5.42 21.52 -10.54
N ARG A 29 -6.31 21.17 -9.61
CA ARG A 29 -5.95 20.42 -8.41
C ARG A 29 -5.35 19.05 -8.74
N ILE A 30 -5.92 18.33 -9.70
CA ILE A 30 -5.37 17.06 -10.19
C ILE A 30 -3.97 17.28 -10.76
N GLN A 31 -3.78 18.30 -11.60
CA GLN A 31 -2.45 18.59 -12.17
C GLN A 31 -1.41 18.88 -11.09
N VAL A 32 -1.77 19.67 -10.07
CA VAL A 32 -0.88 20.00 -8.96
C VAL A 32 -0.52 18.76 -8.14
N LEU A 33 -1.50 17.89 -7.85
CA LEU A 33 -1.25 16.63 -7.14
C LEU A 33 -0.38 15.67 -7.96
N THR A 34 -0.59 15.59 -9.27
CA THR A 34 0.24 14.78 -10.16
C THR A 34 1.68 15.31 -10.23
N GLU A 35 1.87 16.63 -10.30
CA GLU A 35 3.21 17.24 -10.27
C GLU A 35 3.91 17.00 -8.92
N LEU A 36 3.19 17.19 -7.82
CA LEU A 36 3.66 16.88 -6.46
C LEU A 36 4.13 15.41 -6.38
N LYS A 37 3.29 14.47 -6.81
CA LYS A 37 3.59 13.03 -6.85
C LYS A 37 4.89 12.76 -7.62
N ASN A 38 5.04 13.34 -8.81
CA ASN A 38 6.21 13.12 -9.66
C ASN A 38 7.50 13.64 -9.01
N LEU A 39 7.44 14.75 -8.28
CA LEU A 39 8.60 15.30 -7.55
C LEU A 39 9.01 14.43 -6.35
N ILE A 40 8.05 13.80 -5.66
CA ILE A 40 8.34 13.00 -4.46
C ILE A 40 8.71 11.55 -4.78
N ILE A 41 8.30 10.98 -5.93
CA ILE A 41 8.66 9.61 -6.30
C ILE A 41 10.19 9.46 -6.38
N GLY A 42 10.74 8.51 -5.64
CA GLY A 42 12.18 8.22 -5.61
C GLY A 42 13.05 9.31 -4.96
N SER A 43 12.52 10.48 -4.63
CA SER A 43 13.28 11.61 -4.11
C SER A 43 13.13 11.73 -2.59
N ARG A 44 14.17 11.33 -1.85
CA ARG A 44 14.23 11.54 -0.38
C ARG A 44 14.18 13.04 -0.03
N ARG A 45 14.92 13.86 -0.77
CA ARG A 45 15.02 15.31 -0.53
C ARG A 45 13.65 15.98 -0.66
N CYS A 46 12.96 15.76 -1.78
CA CYS A 46 11.63 16.37 -2.00
C CYS A 46 10.63 15.91 -0.94
N LYS A 47 10.63 14.61 -0.55
CA LYS A 47 9.78 14.13 0.55
C LYS A 47 10.02 14.88 1.85
N LEU A 48 11.28 15.12 2.23
CA LEU A 48 11.61 15.87 3.44
C LEU A 48 11.25 17.35 3.33
N ALA A 49 11.51 17.97 2.17
CA ALA A 49 11.16 19.36 1.91
C ALA A 49 9.64 19.61 2.04
N PHE A 50 8.83 18.80 1.35
CA PHE A 50 7.38 18.92 1.46
C PHE A 50 6.86 18.55 2.86
N TYR A 51 7.47 17.56 3.52
CA TYR A 51 7.15 17.22 4.91
C TYR A 51 7.38 18.40 5.85
N HIS A 52 8.53 19.07 5.75
CA HIS A 52 8.84 20.26 6.56
C HIS A 52 7.95 21.45 6.24
N ALA A 53 7.37 21.49 5.05
CA ALA A 53 6.44 22.52 4.62
C ALA A 53 4.96 22.23 4.99
N GLY A 54 4.68 21.14 5.72
CA GLY A 54 3.33 20.82 6.19
C GLY A 54 2.40 20.22 5.14
N ILE A 55 2.95 19.53 4.13
CA ILE A 55 2.13 18.92 3.06
C ILE A 55 1.20 17.82 3.58
N LEU A 56 1.58 17.13 4.67
CA LEU A 56 0.84 15.96 5.14
C LEU A 56 -0.51 16.38 5.73
N GLU A 57 -0.54 17.50 6.44
CA GLU A 57 -1.77 18.10 6.98
C GLU A 57 -2.69 18.57 5.84
N ILE A 58 -2.11 19.13 4.77
CA ILE A 58 -2.87 19.52 3.57
C ILE A 58 -3.48 18.29 2.90
N LEU A 59 -2.68 17.25 2.65
CA LEU A 59 -3.18 16.00 2.07
C LEU A 59 -4.23 15.32 2.96
N ASN A 60 -4.09 15.39 4.29
CA ASN A 60 -5.08 14.86 5.23
C ASN A 60 -6.42 15.60 5.12
N ASN A 61 -6.39 16.94 5.06
CA ASN A 61 -7.61 17.74 4.91
C ASN A 61 -8.29 17.49 3.56
N LEU A 62 -7.51 17.44 2.47
CA LEU A 62 -8.04 17.12 1.14
C LEU A 62 -8.60 15.70 1.09
N LEU A 63 -7.93 14.71 1.71
CA LEU A 63 -8.43 13.34 1.78
C LEU A 63 -9.81 13.31 2.43
N LYS A 64 -9.97 13.96 3.59
CA LYS A 64 -11.26 14.03 4.29
C LYS A 64 -12.34 14.72 3.47
N GLU A 65 -12.02 15.88 2.89
CA GLU A 65 -12.94 16.64 2.04
C GLU A 65 -13.44 15.78 0.86
N TYR A 66 -12.51 15.19 0.10
CA TYR A 66 -12.85 14.44 -1.10
C TYR A 66 -13.39 13.04 -0.83
N SER A 67 -13.16 12.50 0.37
CA SER A 67 -13.82 11.27 0.82
C SER A 67 -15.31 11.51 1.06
N CYS A 68 -15.70 12.67 1.61
CA CYS A 68 -17.11 13.02 1.77
C CYS A 68 -17.82 13.23 0.42
N LEU A 69 -17.11 13.78 -0.56
CA LEU A 69 -17.64 14.05 -1.90
C LEU A 69 -17.54 12.84 -2.85
N ILE A 70 -16.80 11.79 -2.47
CA ILE A 70 -16.49 10.62 -3.30
C ILE A 70 -15.92 11.04 -4.67
N ASN A 71 -14.98 12.00 -4.68
CA ASN A 71 -14.30 12.39 -5.91
C ASN A 71 -13.13 11.44 -6.19
N ILE A 72 -13.41 10.38 -6.94
CA ILE A 72 -12.47 9.27 -7.16
C ILE A 72 -11.14 9.74 -7.76
N ASP A 73 -11.17 10.61 -8.77
CA ASP A 73 -9.96 11.03 -9.48
C ASP A 73 -9.00 11.78 -8.56
N ILE A 74 -9.52 12.70 -7.74
CA ILE A 74 -8.72 13.45 -6.78
C ILE A 74 -8.27 12.54 -5.63
N LEU A 75 -9.14 11.66 -5.13
CA LEU A 75 -8.81 10.70 -4.09
C LEU A 75 -7.63 9.81 -4.50
N VAL A 76 -7.62 9.32 -5.74
CA VAL A 76 -6.52 8.48 -6.23
C VAL A 76 -5.20 9.26 -6.23
N GLU A 77 -5.17 10.50 -6.72
CA GLU A 77 -3.94 11.28 -6.74
C GLU A 77 -3.43 11.62 -5.33
N ILE A 78 -4.34 11.87 -4.37
CA ILE A 78 -3.99 12.04 -2.95
C ILE A 78 -3.40 10.75 -2.38
N LEU A 79 -4.03 9.60 -2.63
CA LEU A 79 -3.57 8.30 -2.16
C LEU A 79 -2.20 7.93 -2.75
N ASP A 80 -1.95 8.24 -4.01
CA ASP A 80 -0.65 8.02 -4.64
C ASP A 80 0.44 8.93 -4.03
N CYS A 81 0.11 10.18 -3.69
CA CYS A 81 1.01 11.07 -2.94
C CYS A 81 1.38 10.47 -1.57
N ILE A 82 0.37 10.10 -0.78
CA ILE A 82 0.54 9.49 0.55
C ILE A 82 1.35 8.19 0.44
N SER A 83 1.06 7.33 -0.55
CA SER A 83 1.80 6.10 -0.82
C SER A 83 3.29 6.38 -1.03
N SER A 84 3.62 7.43 -1.78
CA SER A 84 5.02 7.81 -2.02
C SER A 84 5.72 8.27 -0.73
N PHE A 85 5.03 9.05 0.12
CA PHE A 85 5.55 9.44 1.44
C PHE A 85 5.76 8.24 2.35
N ALA A 86 4.82 7.30 2.40
CA ALA A 86 4.92 6.08 3.21
C ALA A 86 6.11 5.19 2.80
N LYS A 87 6.52 5.22 1.51
CA LYS A 87 7.74 4.57 1.00
C LYS A 87 8.99 5.39 1.35
N VAL A 88 9.26 5.61 2.63
CA VAL A 88 10.46 6.32 3.09
C VAL A 88 11.13 5.59 4.24
N ASN A 89 12.46 5.57 4.24
CA ASN A 89 13.24 5.11 5.38
C ASN A 89 13.48 6.27 6.37
N ASN A 90 12.40 6.92 6.79
CA ASN A 90 12.40 7.99 7.80
C ASN A 90 11.29 7.72 8.81
N LYS A 91 11.68 7.34 10.03
CA LYS A 91 10.74 7.00 11.11
C LYS A 91 9.84 8.16 11.52
N ASN A 92 10.35 9.39 11.54
CA ASN A 92 9.56 10.55 11.95
C ASN A 92 8.43 10.83 10.95
N LEU A 93 8.75 10.77 9.65
CA LEU A 93 7.77 10.96 8.59
C LEU A 93 6.71 9.84 8.60
N LEU A 94 7.15 8.58 8.76
CA LEU A 94 6.22 7.46 8.89
C LEU A 94 5.32 7.58 10.13
N ASN A 95 5.88 7.93 11.28
CA ASN A 95 5.10 8.13 12.51
C ASN A 95 4.08 9.25 12.33
N HIS A 96 4.47 10.38 11.73
CA HIS A 96 3.56 11.49 11.47
C HIS A 96 2.41 11.06 10.56
N LEU A 97 2.67 10.29 9.49
CA LEU A 97 1.60 9.74 8.64
C LEU A 97 0.61 8.88 9.43
N ILE A 98 1.11 8.08 10.39
CA ILE A 98 0.26 7.25 11.24
C ILE A 98 -0.52 8.12 12.24
N GLU A 99 0.11 9.12 12.85
CA GLU A 99 -0.53 10.07 13.79
C GLU A 99 -1.66 10.87 13.13
N LEU A 100 -1.55 11.17 11.83
CA LEU A 100 -2.64 11.79 11.05
C LEU A 100 -3.81 10.84 10.74
N GLY A 101 -3.69 9.56 11.08
CA GLY A 101 -4.73 8.55 10.92
C GLY A 101 -4.95 8.11 9.47
N PHE A 102 -3.91 8.11 8.63
CA PHE A 102 -4.06 7.75 7.22
C PHE A 102 -4.44 6.28 7.03
N ILE A 103 -3.99 5.37 7.89
CA ILE A 103 -4.29 3.94 7.76
C ILE A 103 -5.79 3.70 7.97
N GLU A 104 -6.35 4.28 9.03
CA GLU A 104 -7.77 4.23 9.39
C GLU A 104 -8.63 4.85 8.30
N GLN A 105 -8.22 6.00 7.76
CA GLN A 105 -8.91 6.64 6.64
C GLN A 105 -8.91 5.76 5.39
N ILE A 106 -7.79 5.12 5.05
CA ILE A 106 -7.72 4.21 3.90
C ILE A 106 -8.59 2.97 4.12
N LEU A 107 -8.56 2.38 5.32
CA LEU A 107 -9.43 1.26 5.66
C LEU A 107 -10.92 1.64 5.54
N SER A 108 -11.29 2.83 6.01
CA SER A 108 -12.64 3.37 5.83
C SER A 108 -13.00 3.52 4.35
N LEU A 109 -12.12 4.10 3.53
CA LEU A 109 -12.33 4.22 2.08
C LEU A 109 -12.52 2.87 1.39
N LEU A 110 -11.79 1.83 1.81
CA LEU A 110 -11.93 0.49 1.26
C LEU A 110 -13.30 -0.13 1.56
N THR A 111 -14.02 0.31 2.60
CA THR A 111 -15.38 -0.18 2.90
C THR A 111 -16.44 0.33 1.92
N ILE A 112 -16.16 1.44 1.23
CA ILE A 112 -17.10 2.06 0.29
C ILE A 112 -17.23 1.16 -0.94
N GLN A 113 -18.47 0.95 -1.40
CA GLN A 113 -18.76 0.20 -2.62
C GLN A 113 -18.75 1.15 -3.82
N ILE A 114 -17.70 1.08 -4.63
CA ILE A 114 -17.47 1.92 -5.81
C ILE A 114 -17.14 1.02 -7.00
N ASP A 115 -17.72 1.30 -8.16
CA ASP A 115 -17.37 0.61 -9.41
C ASP A 115 -16.08 1.19 -10.03
N SER A 116 -14.96 1.04 -9.34
CA SER A 116 -13.65 1.50 -9.83
C SER A 116 -12.51 0.64 -9.28
N ASN A 117 -12.00 -0.26 -10.12
CA ASN A 117 -10.81 -1.05 -9.79
C ASN A 117 -9.61 -0.16 -9.49
N HIS A 118 -9.46 0.94 -10.25
CA HIS A 118 -8.38 1.90 -10.08
C HIS A 118 -8.38 2.52 -8.67
N PHE A 119 -9.55 2.86 -8.15
CA PHE A 119 -9.69 3.37 -6.79
C PHE A 119 -9.22 2.36 -5.74
N TYR A 120 -9.72 1.12 -5.78
CA TYR A 120 -9.33 0.09 -4.82
C TYR A 120 -7.84 -0.26 -4.91
N GLU A 121 -7.29 -0.30 -6.11
CA GLU A 121 -5.85 -0.53 -6.32
C GLU A 121 -5.01 0.59 -5.71
N SER A 122 -5.41 1.86 -5.85
CA SER A 122 -4.70 2.99 -5.25
C SER A 122 -4.81 2.98 -3.72
N CYS A 123 -5.98 2.67 -3.16
CA CYS A 123 -6.15 2.50 -1.72
C CYS A 123 -5.25 1.39 -1.16
N LEU A 124 -5.25 0.20 -1.78
CA LEU A 124 -4.45 -0.93 -1.33
C LEU A 124 -2.96 -0.71 -1.55
N ARG A 125 -2.55 -0.07 -2.64
CA ARG A 125 -1.15 0.31 -2.89
C ARG A 125 -0.65 1.27 -1.82
N CYS A 126 -1.50 2.24 -1.43
CA CYS A 126 -1.20 3.16 -0.35
C CYS A 126 -1.09 2.43 0.98
N LEU A 127 -2.10 1.62 1.35
CA LEU A 127 -2.09 0.81 2.57
C LEU A 127 -0.84 -0.08 2.65
N ARG A 128 -0.54 -0.83 1.60
CA ARG A 128 0.65 -1.69 1.47
C ARG A 128 1.95 -0.92 1.73
N SER A 129 2.03 0.34 1.34
CA SER A 129 3.24 1.15 1.51
C SER A 129 3.59 1.38 2.99
N PHE A 130 2.58 1.44 3.87
CA PHE A 130 2.81 1.47 5.31
C PHE A 130 3.46 0.17 5.78
N PHE A 131 2.94 -1.00 5.41
CA PHE A 131 3.44 -2.30 5.86
C PHE A 131 4.81 -2.69 5.29
N LEU A 132 5.08 -2.33 4.03
CA LEU A 132 6.38 -2.62 3.40
C LEU A 132 7.53 -1.82 4.01
N SER A 133 7.28 -0.68 4.66
CA SER A 133 8.32 0.09 5.35
C SER A 133 9.07 -0.76 6.41
N LYS A 134 8.35 -1.69 7.08
CA LYS A 134 8.93 -2.66 8.02
C LYS A 134 9.85 -3.66 7.32
N ILE A 135 9.45 -4.13 6.15
CA ILE A 135 10.26 -5.02 5.32
C ILE A 135 11.57 -4.34 4.90
N PHE A 136 11.52 -3.10 4.41
CA PHE A 136 12.73 -2.37 4.02
C PHE A 136 13.65 -2.00 5.20
N SER A 137 13.09 -1.93 6.41
CA SER A 137 13.88 -1.72 7.64
C SER A 137 14.53 -2.98 8.20
N ASN A 138 14.15 -4.17 7.70
CA ASN A 138 14.70 -5.45 8.11
C ASN A 138 15.33 -6.17 6.90
N PRO A 139 16.67 -6.24 6.79
CA PRO A 139 17.36 -6.84 5.64
C PRO A 139 17.07 -8.35 5.46
N TYR A 140 16.49 -9.00 6.47
CA TYR A 140 16.06 -10.40 6.39
C TYR A 140 14.63 -10.55 5.85
N LEU A 141 13.79 -9.51 5.87
CA LEU A 141 12.43 -9.57 5.33
C LEU A 141 12.34 -9.10 3.87
N THR A 142 13.37 -8.43 3.35
CA THR A 142 13.41 -7.85 1.99
C THR A 142 13.26 -8.85 0.85
N LEU A 143 13.29 -10.15 1.12
CA LEU A 143 13.27 -11.22 0.13
C LEU A 143 11.96 -12.02 0.10
N THR A 144 11.08 -11.87 1.09
CA THR A 144 10.00 -12.84 1.30
C THR A 144 8.78 -12.68 0.37
N PRO A 145 8.31 -11.46 0.02
CA PRO A 145 7.19 -11.33 -0.92
C PRO A 145 7.56 -11.73 -2.36
N PHE A 146 8.82 -11.52 -2.77
CA PHE A 146 9.27 -11.78 -4.14
C PHE A 146 9.72 -13.23 -4.39
N ILE A 147 10.20 -13.96 -3.38
CA ILE A 147 10.63 -15.36 -3.57
C ILE A 147 9.44 -16.33 -3.60
N LEU A 148 8.31 -16.01 -2.97
CA LEU A 148 7.12 -16.89 -3.03
C LEU A 148 6.43 -16.94 -4.41
N LEU A 149 6.83 -16.07 -5.35
CA LEU A 149 6.29 -16.02 -6.71
C LEU A 149 7.23 -16.59 -7.78
N ASN A 150 8.48 -16.95 -7.43
CA ASN A 150 9.45 -17.56 -8.35
C ASN A 150 9.85 -18.96 -7.85
N ASP A 151 9.56 -19.98 -8.67
CA ASP A 151 9.68 -21.40 -8.31
C ASP A 151 11.10 -21.85 -7.91
N ASP A 152 12.13 -21.11 -8.33
CA ASP A 152 13.52 -21.59 -8.30
C ASP A 152 14.26 -21.38 -6.95
N ASN A 153 13.73 -20.60 -6.00
CA ASN A 153 14.46 -20.23 -4.76
C ASN A 153 13.72 -20.56 -3.44
N LYS A 154 12.89 -21.60 -3.44
CA LYS A 154 12.04 -21.97 -2.28
C LYS A 154 12.80 -22.34 -1.00
N HIS A 155 14.02 -22.87 -1.11
CA HIS A 155 14.74 -23.38 0.07
C HIS A 155 15.38 -22.28 0.93
N ASP A 156 15.90 -21.22 0.32
CA ASP A 156 16.56 -20.13 1.06
C ASP A 156 15.54 -19.22 1.77
N ALA A 157 14.33 -19.05 1.21
CA ALA A 157 13.27 -18.26 1.83
C ALA A 157 12.75 -18.84 3.17
N ILE A 158 12.71 -20.17 3.30
CA ILE A 158 12.22 -20.85 4.51
C ILE A 158 13.24 -20.71 5.66
N THR A 159 14.54 -20.69 5.35
CA THR A 159 15.61 -20.52 6.35
C THR A 159 15.68 -19.08 6.87
N VAL A 160 15.40 -18.08 6.03
CA VAL A 160 15.34 -16.68 6.44
C VAL A 160 14.11 -16.39 7.31
N LEU A 161 12.94 -16.98 6.97
CA LEU A 161 11.72 -16.88 7.77
C LEU A 161 11.88 -17.42 9.20
N SER A 162 12.49 -18.60 9.34
CA SER A 162 12.69 -19.25 10.64
C SER A 162 13.73 -18.57 11.55
N GLN A 163 14.67 -17.79 10.98
CA GLN A 163 15.61 -16.97 11.76
C GLN A 163 15.02 -15.60 12.18
N THR A 164 13.99 -15.11 11.48
CA THR A 164 13.33 -13.85 11.82
C THR A 164 12.34 -13.95 12.97
N GLU A 165 11.73 -15.11 13.20
CA GLU A 165 10.73 -15.34 14.26
C GLU A 165 11.25 -15.03 15.67
N SER A 166 12.55 -15.23 15.94
CA SER A 166 13.13 -14.97 17.26
C SER A 166 13.40 -13.48 17.56
N SER A 167 13.33 -12.60 16.56
CA SER A 167 13.60 -11.16 16.70
C SER A 167 12.37 -10.26 16.54
N LEU A 168 11.26 -10.82 16.03
CA LEU A 168 10.02 -10.10 15.70
C LEU A 168 8.96 -10.12 16.82
N SER A 169 9.19 -10.87 17.90
CA SER A 169 8.14 -11.23 18.87
C SER A 169 7.74 -10.12 19.85
N ASN A 170 8.45 -8.98 19.92
CA ASN A 170 8.19 -7.96 20.95
C ASN A 170 8.05 -6.51 20.47
N ASP A 171 8.31 -6.19 19.20
CA ASP A 171 8.16 -4.81 18.71
C ASP A 171 6.75 -4.55 18.20
N LYS A 172 5.95 -3.83 19.00
CA LYS A 172 4.66 -3.25 18.60
C LYS A 172 4.85 -2.45 17.31
N TYR A 173 4.26 -2.92 16.23
CA TYR A 173 4.30 -2.23 14.96
C TYR A 173 2.93 -1.65 14.68
N LEU A 174 2.82 -0.35 14.92
CA LEU A 174 1.54 0.37 14.96
C LEU A 174 0.64 0.14 13.75
N PRO A 175 1.13 0.10 12.48
CA PRO A 175 0.28 -0.23 11.33
C PRO A 175 -0.38 -1.61 11.42
N VAL A 176 0.32 -2.61 11.96
CA VAL A 176 -0.25 -3.95 12.19
C VAL A 176 -1.25 -3.90 13.33
N ASP A 177 -0.93 -3.21 14.42
CA ASP A 177 -1.88 -3.09 15.53
C ASP A 177 -3.18 -2.42 15.08
N ILE A 178 -3.14 -1.33 14.30
CA ILE A 178 -4.33 -0.67 13.73
C ILE A 178 -5.14 -1.62 12.85
N LEU A 179 -4.48 -2.39 11.97
CA LEU A 179 -5.18 -3.33 11.08
C LEU A 179 -5.98 -4.37 11.87
N PHE A 180 -5.44 -4.85 12.98
CA PHE A 180 -6.06 -5.90 13.80
C PHE A 180 -6.78 -5.39 15.06
N GLU A 181 -6.79 -4.08 15.31
CA GLU A 181 -7.51 -3.48 16.44
C GLU A 181 -9.02 -3.70 16.32
N ASN A 182 -9.54 -3.62 15.09
CA ASN A 182 -10.91 -3.95 14.77
C ASN A 182 -10.95 -5.17 13.83
N SER A 183 -11.54 -6.27 14.30
CA SER A 183 -11.68 -7.50 13.51
C SER A 183 -12.47 -7.29 12.20
N GLN A 184 -13.29 -6.24 12.10
CA GLN A 184 -14.02 -5.88 10.90
C GLN A 184 -13.11 -5.33 9.78
N ASN A 185 -11.92 -4.80 10.11
CA ASN A 185 -10.97 -4.34 9.11
C ASN A 185 -10.52 -5.48 8.20
N LEU A 186 -10.42 -6.71 8.73
CA LEU A 186 -10.04 -7.89 7.96
C LEU A 186 -11.15 -8.36 7.02
N ASP A 187 -12.42 -8.09 7.34
CA ASP A 187 -13.58 -8.47 6.50
C ASP A 187 -13.60 -7.73 5.16
N ILE A 188 -12.84 -6.64 5.05
CA ILE A 188 -12.65 -5.89 3.81
C ILE A 188 -11.95 -6.76 2.75
N PHE A 189 -10.94 -7.54 3.14
CA PHE A 189 -10.06 -8.20 2.18
C PHE A 189 -10.74 -9.32 1.38
N PRO A 190 -11.48 -10.28 1.97
CA PRO A 190 -12.19 -11.31 1.20
C PRO A 190 -13.09 -10.74 0.11
N ARG A 191 -13.78 -9.62 0.39
CA ARG A 191 -14.64 -8.96 -0.60
C ARG A 191 -13.85 -8.43 -1.78
N LEU A 192 -12.71 -7.78 -1.53
CA LEU A 192 -11.90 -7.15 -2.56
C LEU A 192 -11.09 -8.16 -3.39
N LEU A 193 -10.82 -9.36 -2.87
CA LEU A 193 -10.07 -10.41 -3.58
C LEU A 193 -10.62 -10.77 -4.97
N SER A 194 -11.91 -10.53 -5.23
CA SER A 194 -12.55 -10.80 -6.53
C SER A 194 -12.37 -9.70 -7.59
N ILE A 195 -11.86 -8.53 -7.23
CA ILE A 195 -11.90 -7.32 -8.06
C ILE A 195 -10.87 -7.35 -9.21
N SER A 196 -9.60 -7.55 -8.87
CA SER A 196 -8.52 -7.58 -9.85
C SER A 196 -7.31 -8.35 -9.31
N LYS A 197 -6.47 -8.84 -10.23
CA LYS A 197 -5.21 -9.51 -9.85
C LYS A 197 -4.27 -8.56 -9.08
N SER A 198 -4.25 -7.28 -9.42
CA SER A 198 -3.45 -6.25 -8.75
C SER A 198 -3.91 -6.04 -7.29
N THR A 199 -5.24 -6.02 -7.08
CA THR A 199 -5.86 -5.99 -5.75
C THR A 199 -5.50 -7.25 -4.94
N GLN A 200 -5.59 -8.44 -5.53
CA GLN A 200 -5.21 -9.70 -4.88
C GLN A 200 -3.76 -9.68 -4.39
N ILE A 201 -2.82 -9.30 -5.27
CA ILE A 201 -1.40 -9.20 -4.93
C ILE A 201 -1.19 -8.25 -3.76
N SER A 202 -1.80 -7.06 -3.81
CA SER A 202 -1.64 -6.05 -2.76
C SER A 202 -2.15 -6.52 -1.40
N ILE A 203 -3.29 -7.21 -1.37
CA ILE A 203 -3.87 -7.80 -0.15
C ILE A 203 -2.93 -8.87 0.42
N ILE A 204 -2.45 -9.79 -0.43
CA ILE A 204 -1.54 -10.85 0.00
C ILE A 204 -0.27 -10.25 0.59
N GLU A 205 0.33 -9.25 -0.06
CA GLU A 205 1.54 -8.60 0.46
C GLU A 205 1.31 -7.90 1.80
N ILE A 206 0.17 -7.20 1.98
CA ILE A 206 -0.19 -6.60 3.28
C ILE A 206 -0.26 -7.68 4.36
N LEU A 207 -0.95 -8.79 4.10
CA LEU A 207 -1.14 -9.85 5.07
C LEU A 207 0.15 -10.61 5.37
N CYS A 208 1.00 -10.86 4.36
CA CYS A 208 2.33 -11.42 4.58
C CYS A 208 3.18 -10.54 5.51
N CYS A 209 3.03 -9.22 5.46
CA CYS A 209 3.71 -8.30 6.38
C CYS A 209 3.08 -8.29 7.78
N ALA A 210 1.78 -8.57 7.87
CA ALA A 210 0.99 -8.38 9.08
C ALA A 210 0.86 -9.65 9.95
N CYS A 211 0.98 -10.84 9.35
CA CYS A 211 0.94 -12.17 9.98
C CYS A 211 2.20 -12.53 10.79
N VAL A 212 2.70 -11.61 11.63
CA VAL A 212 4.00 -11.77 12.30
C VAL A 212 3.99 -12.70 13.51
N ASN A 213 2.82 -13.10 14.02
CA ASN A 213 2.69 -13.99 15.17
C ASN A 213 1.44 -14.88 15.09
N ASN A 214 1.38 -15.92 15.93
CA ASN A 214 0.30 -16.90 15.93
C ASN A 214 -1.08 -16.28 16.23
N GLU A 215 -1.14 -15.25 17.07
CA GLU A 215 -2.41 -14.57 17.39
C GLU A 215 -3.00 -13.90 16.15
N ARG A 216 -2.19 -13.15 15.40
CA ARG A 216 -2.60 -12.49 14.16
C ARG A 216 -2.92 -13.50 13.05
N GLN A 217 -2.15 -14.58 12.97
CA GLN A 217 -2.43 -15.68 12.04
C GLN A 217 -3.79 -16.31 12.32
N ASN A 218 -4.10 -16.59 13.60
CA ASN A 218 -5.41 -17.14 13.99
C ASN A 218 -6.55 -16.19 13.64
N GLN A 219 -6.39 -14.88 13.89
CA GLN A 219 -7.39 -13.86 13.52
C GLN A 219 -7.69 -13.84 12.01
N ILE A 220 -6.72 -14.14 11.14
CA ILE A 220 -6.94 -14.24 9.70
C ILE A 220 -7.59 -15.58 9.30
N VAL A 221 -7.19 -16.68 9.94
CA VAL A 221 -7.80 -18.00 9.73
C VAL A 221 -9.29 -17.95 10.03
N GLU A 222 -9.70 -17.26 11.10
CA GLU A 222 -11.09 -17.09 11.52
C GLU A 222 -11.97 -16.31 10.52
N LYS A 223 -11.38 -15.63 9.53
CA LYS A 223 -12.10 -14.82 8.53
C LYS A 223 -12.32 -15.52 7.18
N ASP A 224 -12.18 -16.84 7.14
CA ASP A 224 -12.24 -17.65 5.91
C ASP A 224 -11.30 -17.14 4.79
N PHE A 225 -10.28 -16.37 5.17
CA PHE A 225 -9.37 -15.73 4.23
C PHE A 225 -8.53 -16.78 3.50
N ILE A 226 -8.10 -17.82 4.23
CA ILE A 226 -7.36 -18.96 3.65
C ILE A 226 -8.22 -19.65 2.58
N GLN A 227 -9.50 -19.88 2.85
CA GLN A 227 -10.39 -20.50 1.86
C GLN A 227 -10.52 -19.62 0.61
N SER A 228 -10.66 -18.30 0.79
CA SER A 228 -10.76 -17.34 -0.31
C SER A 228 -9.48 -17.30 -1.16
N VAL A 229 -8.30 -17.29 -0.53
CA VAL A 229 -7.01 -17.33 -1.24
C VAL A 229 -6.79 -18.68 -1.92
N MET A 230 -7.11 -19.79 -1.27
CA MET A 230 -6.98 -21.12 -1.87
C MET A 230 -7.90 -21.29 -3.08
N HIS A 231 -9.12 -20.76 -3.03
CA HIS A 231 -10.02 -20.72 -4.18
C HIS A 231 -9.40 -19.96 -5.35
N LEU A 232 -8.87 -18.76 -5.10
CA LEU A 232 -8.17 -17.97 -6.13
C LEU A 232 -6.95 -18.68 -6.71
N LEU A 233 -6.16 -19.37 -5.88
CA LEU A 233 -5.01 -20.15 -6.35
C LEU A 233 -5.46 -21.29 -7.28
N VAL A 234 -6.49 -22.03 -6.88
CA VAL A 234 -7.05 -23.13 -7.69
C VAL A 234 -7.61 -22.61 -9.01
N GLU A 235 -8.38 -21.51 -8.99
CA GLU A 235 -8.91 -20.89 -10.21
C GLU A 235 -7.80 -20.46 -11.18
N ASN A 236 -6.73 -19.85 -10.67
CA ASN A 236 -5.59 -19.43 -11.48
C ASN A 236 -4.81 -20.62 -12.08
N ILE A 237 -4.64 -21.70 -11.33
CA ILE A 237 -4.01 -22.95 -11.83
C ILE A 237 -4.87 -23.55 -12.95
N LEU A 238 -6.17 -23.71 -12.72
CA LEU A 238 -7.11 -24.28 -13.70
C LEU A 238 -7.20 -23.43 -14.97
N TYR A 239 -7.08 -22.10 -14.86
CA TYR A 239 -7.06 -21.20 -16.00
C TYR A 239 -5.77 -21.35 -16.83
N HIS A 240 -4.62 -21.53 -16.16
CA HIS A 240 -3.35 -21.83 -16.81
C HIS A 240 -3.38 -23.17 -17.57
N ASP A 241 -3.98 -24.19 -16.97
CA ASP A 241 -4.13 -25.50 -17.60
C ASP A 241 -5.09 -25.47 -18.80
N LYS A 242 -6.16 -24.67 -18.74
CA LYS A 242 -7.04 -24.44 -19.90
C LYS A 242 -6.30 -23.74 -21.04
N ILE A 243 -5.50 -22.71 -20.77
CA ILE A 243 -4.69 -22.03 -21.80
C ILE A 243 -3.69 -23.01 -22.42
N ASN A 244 -3.04 -23.85 -21.60
CA ASN A 244 -2.12 -24.86 -22.09
C ASN A 244 -2.85 -25.91 -22.94
N LEU A 245 -4.03 -26.38 -22.52
CA LEU A 245 -4.86 -27.28 -23.33
C LEU A 245 -5.29 -26.65 -24.66
N VAL A 246 -5.71 -25.38 -24.67
CA VAL A 246 -6.06 -24.67 -25.91
C VAL A 246 -4.84 -24.47 -26.81
N ARG A 247 -3.65 -24.18 -26.24
CA ARG A 247 -2.39 -24.08 -27.01
C ARG A 247 -1.99 -25.43 -27.63
N TYR A 248 -2.13 -26.52 -26.89
CA TYR A 248 -1.89 -27.88 -27.41
C TYR A 248 -2.93 -28.29 -28.47
N ALA A 249 -4.19 -27.88 -28.31
CA ALA A 249 -5.26 -28.20 -29.25
C ALA A 249 -5.25 -27.34 -30.54
N THR A 250 -4.68 -26.13 -30.50
CA THR A 250 -4.71 -25.18 -31.64
C THR A 250 -3.40 -25.08 -32.43
N GLY A 251 -2.31 -25.68 -31.94
CA GLY A 251 -1.05 -25.83 -32.70
C GLY A 251 -0.36 -24.53 -33.13
N LYS A 252 -0.78 -23.35 -32.65
CA LYS A 252 -0.18 -22.06 -33.01
C LYS A 252 0.76 -21.57 -31.91
N VAL A 253 2.06 -21.68 -32.20
CA VAL A 253 3.09 -20.84 -31.59
C VAL A 253 2.98 -19.47 -32.25
N ILE A 254 2.56 -18.44 -31.49
CA ILE A 254 2.67 -17.06 -31.93
C ILE A 254 3.96 -16.52 -31.31
N VAL A 255 4.92 -16.17 -32.17
CA VAL A 255 6.15 -15.43 -31.83
C VAL A 255 5.80 -13.99 -31.48
#